data_AF-A0A2N2IR31-F1
#
_entry.id   AF-A0A2N2IR31-F1
#
_cell.length_a   1.000
_cell.length_b   1.000
_cell.length_c   1.000
_cell.angle_alpha   90.00
_cell.angle_beta   90.00
_cell.angle_gamma   90.00
#
_symmetry.space_group_name_H-M   'P 1'
#
loop_
_entity.id
_entity.type
_entity.pdbx_description
1 polymer ?
#
loop_
_entity_poly.entity_id
_entity_poly.type
_entity_poly.pdbx_seq_one_letter_code
_entity_poly.pdbx_strand_id
1 'polypeptide(L)'
;MTPDVTFDQLLLDATELYVAGNIVGARTRIDKALARHPGEPRALSLLANILVAQRDHASATAIFKQLLMQFPGEPALHFKLGCEYFAQGDIHLGYAEVEQAVLSDPSNQEAVSFYQQVRRMLGLPMIGNVVELSPELNELLSSVRAVLATHPATQTPVLNEEPVPEPNDEGMMIDEDMTPMPGSELTPGPVARVTQRDSRATDRLCVLDIHPGPHLVFTPECVKIPVNGSWFVREKLVLCWHMGLSIVPAQERFRGQAGDRKITSEVTGDLVECQGRGVVSLVPTEKCMFMGFNLEDSPLYIMEERVVAFAGDLKWENGWLRGESHKVPLISFRGRGSVIIQLPGRLYSVPLPEEEYLIASIDRLIGWDGYVVAQYSHSSFIQVAGSGSLLLQS
;
A
#
# COMPACT_ATOMS: atom_id res chain seq x y z
N MET A 1 59.06 -13.22 13.94
CA MET A 1 57.74 -12.55 13.90
C MET A 1 57.03 -13.09 12.68
N THR A 2 55.90 -13.78 12.87
CA THR A 2 55.04 -14.18 11.73
C THR A 2 54.62 -12.90 11.01
N PRO A 3 54.74 -12.81 9.67
CA PRO A 3 54.30 -11.62 8.95
C PRO A 3 52.84 -11.36 9.28
N ASP A 4 52.52 -10.12 9.63
CA ASP A 4 51.15 -9.75 9.97
C ASP A 4 50.28 -9.92 8.73
N VAL A 5 49.26 -10.77 8.84
CA VAL A 5 48.42 -11.14 7.69
C VAL A 5 47.60 -9.92 7.30
N THR A 6 47.78 -9.44 6.07
CA THR A 6 47.12 -8.22 5.57
C THR A 6 45.61 -8.43 5.40
N PHE A 7 44.85 -7.34 5.33
CA PHE A 7 43.41 -7.39 5.05
C PHE A 7 43.10 -8.14 3.76
N ASP A 8 43.81 -7.81 2.66
CA ASP A 8 43.57 -8.44 1.36
C ASP A 8 43.88 -9.95 1.39
N GLN A 9 44.91 -10.36 2.14
CA GLN A 9 45.22 -11.78 2.32
C GLN A 9 44.11 -12.49 3.12
N LEU A 10 43.58 -11.86 4.18
CA LEU A 10 42.48 -12.42 4.95
C LEU A 10 41.19 -12.53 4.12
N LEU A 11 40.90 -11.53 3.28
CA LEU A 11 39.74 -11.54 2.39
C LEU A 11 39.88 -12.60 1.29
N LEU A 12 41.07 -12.76 0.72
CA LEU A 12 41.36 -13.80 -0.26
C LEU A 12 41.21 -15.19 0.35
N ASP A 13 41.86 -15.45 1.49
CA ASP A 13 41.75 -16.71 2.23
C ASP A 13 40.27 -17.05 2.56
N ALA A 14 39.49 -16.04 2.99
CA ALA A 14 38.07 -16.21 3.28
C ALA A 14 37.27 -16.61 2.03
N THR A 15 37.57 -15.98 0.90
CA THR A 15 36.92 -16.26 -0.40
C THR A 15 37.23 -17.68 -0.86
N GLU A 16 38.49 -18.09 -0.81
CA GLU A 16 38.92 -19.44 -1.19
C GLU A 16 38.26 -20.51 -0.33
N LEU A 17 38.20 -20.28 0.99
CA LEU A 17 37.53 -21.20 1.91
C LEU A 17 36.02 -21.27 1.66
N TYR A 18 35.38 -20.15 1.32
CA TYR A 18 33.95 -20.12 0.98
C TYR A 18 33.68 -20.92 -0.30
N VAL A 19 34.49 -20.72 -1.34
CA VAL A 19 34.41 -21.47 -2.60
C VAL A 19 34.68 -22.96 -2.39
N ALA A 20 35.58 -23.32 -1.47
CA ALA A 20 35.84 -24.71 -1.09
C ALA A 20 34.73 -25.35 -0.23
N GLY A 21 33.67 -24.60 0.10
CA GLY A 21 32.57 -25.05 0.97
C GLY A 21 32.94 -25.12 2.45
N ASN A 22 34.13 -24.67 2.85
CA ASN A 22 34.53 -24.58 4.24
C ASN A 22 33.98 -23.30 4.87
N ILE A 23 32.67 -23.30 5.13
CA ILE A 23 31.92 -22.15 5.64
C ILE A 23 32.45 -21.68 7.01
N VAL A 24 32.85 -22.60 7.88
CA VAL A 24 33.39 -22.28 9.22
C VAL A 24 34.75 -21.58 9.10
N GLY A 25 35.63 -22.09 8.24
CA GLY A 25 36.93 -21.48 7.96
C GLY A 25 36.80 -20.11 7.31
N ALA A 26 35.90 -19.98 6.33
CA ALA A 26 35.59 -18.72 5.66
C ALA A 26 35.09 -17.67 6.66
N ARG A 27 34.16 -18.06 7.55
CA ARG A 27 33.65 -17.18 8.61
C ARG A 27 34.77 -16.67 9.54
N THR A 28 35.65 -17.57 9.97
CA THR A 28 36.77 -17.22 10.85
C THR A 28 37.73 -16.22 10.19
N ARG A 29 37.97 -16.35 8.88
CA ARG A 29 38.88 -15.45 8.14
C ARG A 29 38.22 -14.11 7.84
N ILE A 30 36.95 -14.09 7.46
CA ILE A 30 36.23 -12.84 7.16
C ILE A 30 36.03 -11.97 8.41
N ASP A 31 35.77 -12.58 9.58
CA ASP A 31 35.63 -11.84 10.85
C ASP A 31 36.94 -11.13 11.22
N LYS A 32 38.10 -11.76 10.96
CA LYS A 32 39.42 -11.13 11.15
C LYS A 32 39.68 -10.00 10.16
N ALA A 33 39.20 -10.12 8.92
CA ALA A 33 39.31 -9.07 7.92
C ALA A 33 38.47 -7.85 8.33
N LEU A 34 37.21 -8.08 8.73
CA LEU A 34 36.29 -7.02 9.18
C LEU A 34 36.72 -6.39 10.51
N ALA A 35 37.44 -7.10 11.38
CA ALA A 35 38.05 -6.49 12.58
C ALA A 35 39.09 -5.41 12.24
N ARG A 36 39.74 -5.48 11.08
CA ARG A 36 40.66 -4.44 10.58
C ARG A 36 39.93 -3.33 9.84
N HIS A 37 38.95 -3.69 9.01
CA HIS A 37 38.16 -2.76 8.20
C HIS A 37 36.65 -3.06 8.30
N PRO A 38 35.95 -2.55 9.34
CA PRO A 38 34.57 -2.96 9.66
C PRO A 38 33.51 -2.58 8.62
N GLY A 39 33.79 -1.58 7.79
CA GLY A 39 32.84 -1.06 6.79
C GLY A 39 33.17 -1.45 5.36
N GLU A 40 34.21 -2.26 5.11
CA GLU A 40 34.66 -2.55 3.75
C GLU A 40 33.61 -3.34 2.96
N PRO A 41 33.04 -2.79 1.87
CA PRO A 41 31.88 -3.39 1.19
C PRO A 41 32.14 -4.79 0.64
N ARG A 42 33.36 -5.05 0.15
CA ARG A 42 33.77 -6.38 -0.35
C ARG A 42 33.73 -7.45 0.72
N ALA A 43 34.19 -7.10 1.93
CA ALA A 43 34.20 -8.02 3.06
C ALA A 43 32.79 -8.22 3.64
N LEU A 44 31.98 -7.16 3.71
CA LEU A 44 30.57 -7.24 4.12
C LEU A 44 29.74 -8.08 3.16
N SER A 45 29.94 -7.92 1.84
CA SER A 45 29.26 -8.73 0.81
C SER A 45 29.62 -10.21 0.92
N LEU A 46 30.89 -10.54 1.18
CA LEU A 46 31.31 -11.92 1.41
C LEU A 46 30.75 -12.48 2.72
N LEU A 47 30.74 -11.71 3.80
CA LEU A 47 30.12 -12.11 5.08
C LEU A 47 28.64 -12.41 4.91
N ALA A 48 27.89 -11.57 4.18
CA ALA A 48 26.48 -11.80 3.90
C ALA A 48 26.28 -13.14 3.17
N ASN A 49 27.03 -13.42 2.10
CA ASN A 49 26.94 -14.72 1.40
C ASN A 49 27.30 -15.92 2.30
N ILE A 50 28.30 -15.77 3.19
CA ILE A 50 28.66 -16.79 4.18
C ILE A 50 27.48 -17.03 5.14
N LEU A 51 26.80 -15.98 5.61
CA LEU A 51 25.61 -16.08 6.47
C LEU A 51 24.46 -16.80 5.77
N VAL A 52 24.23 -16.52 4.48
CA VAL A 52 23.25 -17.26 3.66
C VAL A 52 23.58 -18.75 3.62
N ALA A 53 24.85 -19.10 3.39
CA ALA A 53 25.30 -20.50 3.39
C ALA A 53 25.16 -21.17 4.78
N GLN A 54 25.23 -20.38 5.86
CA GLN A 54 24.96 -20.83 7.23
C GLN A 54 23.45 -20.94 7.55
N ARG A 55 22.56 -20.55 6.62
CA ARG A 55 21.11 -20.40 6.83
C ARG A 55 20.74 -19.35 7.88
N ASP A 56 21.65 -18.42 8.18
CA ASP A 56 21.39 -17.28 9.06
C ASP A 56 20.88 -16.10 8.22
N HIS A 57 19.65 -16.27 7.71
CA HIS A 57 19.01 -15.33 6.79
C HIS A 57 18.78 -13.95 7.45
N ALA A 58 18.44 -13.92 8.75
CA ALA A 58 18.19 -12.68 9.48
C ALA A 58 19.45 -11.79 9.56
N SER A 59 20.61 -12.39 9.89
CA SER A 59 21.87 -11.66 9.89
C SER A 59 22.29 -11.24 8.48
N ALA A 60 22.08 -12.09 7.47
CA ALA A 60 22.38 -11.76 6.08
C ALA A 60 21.58 -10.54 5.59
N THR A 61 20.26 -10.51 5.88
CA THR A 61 19.38 -9.37 5.61
C THR A 61 19.90 -8.07 6.22
N ALA A 62 20.37 -8.09 7.47
CA ALA A 62 20.91 -6.90 8.13
C ALA A 62 22.14 -6.34 7.39
N ILE A 63 23.05 -7.22 6.95
CA ILE A 63 24.24 -6.81 6.20
C ILE A 63 23.88 -6.29 4.80
N PHE A 64 22.94 -6.95 4.09
CA PHE A 64 22.48 -6.46 2.78
C PHE A 64 21.79 -5.09 2.87
N LYS A 65 20.99 -4.85 3.91
CA LYS A 65 20.43 -3.51 4.19
C LYS A 65 21.53 -2.47 4.41
N GLN A 66 22.56 -2.81 5.19
CA GLN A 66 23.71 -1.92 5.41
C GLN A 66 24.44 -1.59 4.10
N LEU A 67 24.63 -2.58 3.22
CA LEU A 67 25.25 -2.39 1.91
C LEU A 67 24.38 -1.51 0.99
N LEU A 68 23.06 -1.68 1.00
CA LEU A 68 22.12 -0.84 0.25
C LEU A 68 22.11 0.61 0.72
N MET A 69 22.31 0.89 2.01
CA MET A 69 22.47 2.27 2.48
C MET A 69 23.71 2.96 1.87
N GLN A 70 24.76 2.19 1.54
CA GLN A 70 25.98 2.71 0.91
C GLN A 70 25.85 2.75 -0.61
N PHE A 71 25.15 1.79 -1.21
CA PHE A 71 24.98 1.63 -2.65
C PHE A 71 23.49 1.44 -3.00
N PRO A 72 22.66 2.51 -2.88
CA PRO A 72 21.21 2.39 -3.02
C PRO A 72 20.74 2.11 -4.45
N GLY A 73 21.63 2.23 -5.44
CA GLY A 73 21.32 1.97 -6.85
C GLY A 73 21.86 0.63 -7.36
N GLU A 74 22.42 -0.23 -6.51
CA GLU A 74 23.03 -1.49 -6.93
C GLU A 74 21.98 -2.61 -7.06
N PRO A 75 21.61 -3.04 -8.30
CA PRO A 75 20.50 -3.96 -8.52
C PRO A 75 20.76 -5.35 -7.91
N ALA A 76 22.02 -5.77 -7.89
CA ALA A 76 22.41 -7.05 -7.31
C ALA A 76 22.16 -7.14 -5.80
N LEU A 77 22.23 -6.02 -5.07
CA LEU A 77 21.96 -5.99 -3.64
C LEU A 77 20.46 -6.11 -3.35
N HIS A 78 19.62 -5.44 -4.15
CA HIS A 78 18.16 -5.60 -4.09
C HIS A 78 17.74 -7.06 -4.37
N PHE A 79 18.33 -7.69 -5.39
CA PHE A 79 18.03 -9.09 -5.69
C PHE A 79 18.38 -10.03 -4.51
N LYS A 80 19.60 -9.89 -3.96
CA LYS A 80 20.05 -10.71 -2.82
C LYS A 80 19.21 -10.49 -1.58
N LEU A 81 18.88 -9.25 -1.25
CA LEU A 81 18.00 -8.93 -0.11
C LEU A 81 16.61 -9.56 -0.30
N GLY A 82 16.07 -9.49 -1.53
CA GLY A 82 14.83 -10.14 -1.89
C GLY A 82 14.84 -11.66 -1.65
N CYS A 83 15.89 -12.34 -2.09
CA CYS A 83 16.08 -13.78 -1.84
C CYS A 83 16.10 -14.12 -0.33
N GLU A 84 16.76 -13.30 0.49
CA GLU A 84 16.80 -13.53 1.95
C GLU A 84 15.43 -13.35 2.61
N TYR A 85 14.63 -12.40 2.16
CA TYR A 85 13.25 -12.26 2.63
C TYR A 85 12.40 -13.47 2.25
N PHE A 86 12.54 -14.00 1.02
CA PHE A 86 11.85 -15.24 0.64
C PHE A 86 12.27 -16.42 1.51
N ALA A 87 13.56 -16.55 1.84
CA ALA A 87 14.06 -17.60 2.72
C ALA A 87 13.51 -17.50 4.16
N GLN A 88 13.17 -16.28 4.61
CA GLN A 88 12.53 -16.02 5.90
C GLN A 88 11.00 -16.20 5.87
N GLY A 89 10.40 -16.35 4.68
CA GLY A 89 8.95 -16.41 4.50
C GLY A 89 8.28 -15.04 4.33
N ASP A 90 9.05 -13.95 4.31
CA ASP A 90 8.58 -12.58 4.11
C ASP A 90 8.37 -12.29 2.61
N ILE A 91 7.42 -13.00 2.01
CA ILE A 91 7.14 -13.03 0.57
C ILE A 91 6.93 -11.62 -0.02
N HIS A 92 6.25 -10.73 0.72
CA HIS A 92 5.94 -9.37 0.24
C HIS A 92 7.19 -8.47 0.17
N LEU A 93 8.03 -8.49 1.20
CA LEU A 93 9.29 -7.76 1.21
C LEU A 93 10.24 -8.33 0.15
N GLY A 94 10.26 -9.66 0.02
CA GLY A 94 11.03 -10.34 -1.03
C GLY A 94 10.62 -9.89 -2.43
N TYR A 95 9.31 -9.83 -2.69
CA TYR A 95 8.77 -9.40 -4.00
C TYR A 95 9.18 -7.97 -4.34
N ALA A 96 9.04 -7.03 -3.39
CA ALA A 96 9.35 -5.61 -3.62
C ALA A 96 10.84 -5.40 -3.97
N GLU A 97 11.74 -6.08 -3.26
CA GLU A 97 13.19 -5.96 -3.51
C GLU A 97 13.60 -6.60 -4.85
N VAL A 98 13.06 -7.76 -5.18
CA VAL A 98 13.31 -8.39 -6.49
C VAL A 98 12.74 -7.53 -7.63
N GLU A 99 11.61 -6.87 -7.43
CA GLU A 99 11.05 -5.93 -8.40
C GLU A 99 11.99 -4.74 -8.63
N GLN A 100 12.56 -4.14 -7.58
CA GLN A 100 13.54 -3.07 -7.72
C GLN A 100 14.79 -3.51 -8.48
N ALA A 101 15.26 -4.73 -8.25
CA ALA A 101 16.39 -5.30 -8.98
C ALA A 101 16.11 -5.39 -10.49
N VAL A 102 14.92 -5.88 -10.87
CA VAL A 102 14.51 -6.01 -12.28
C VAL A 102 14.25 -4.65 -12.94
N LEU A 103 13.69 -3.69 -12.20
CA LEU A 103 13.47 -2.33 -12.72
C LEU A 103 14.79 -1.59 -12.95
N SER A 104 15.79 -1.84 -12.11
CA SER A 104 17.09 -1.17 -12.18
C SER A 104 18.03 -1.81 -13.19
N ASP A 105 17.98 -3.13 -13.35
CA ASP A 105 18.69 -3.86 -14.41
C ASP A 105 17.78 -4.92 -15.08
N PRO A 106 17.02 -4.50 -16.11
CA PRO A 106 16.19 -5.40 -16.90
C PRO A 106 16.96 -6.50 -17.66
N SER A 107 18.29 -6.39 -17.78
CA SER A 107 19.12 -7.35 -18.51
C SER A 107 19.57 -8.54 -17.66
N ASN A 108 19.44 -8.43 -16.33
CA ASN A 108 19.77 -9.50 -15.39
C ASN A 108 18.75 -10.66 -15.49
N GLN A 109 19.10 -11.67 -16.28
CA GLN A 109 18.23 -12.82 -16.52
C GLN A 109 17.92 -13.61 -15.25
N GLU A 110 18.84 -13.67 -14.28
CA GLU A 110 18.61 -14.38 -13.02
C GLU A 110 17.51 -13.69 -12.22
N ALA A 111 17.66 -12.37 -11.98
CA ALA A 111 16.67 -11.57 -11.28
C ALA A 111 15.31 -11.60 -11.99
N VAL A 112 15.28 -11.48 -13.32
CA VAL A 112 14.07 -11.57 -14.13
C VAL A 112 13.42 -12.95 -14.01
N SER A 113 14.19 -14.03 -14.13
CA SER A 113 13.65 -15.40 -14.06
C SER A 113 13.04 -15.70 -12.69
N PHE A 114 13.72 -15.26 -11.63
CA PHE A 114 13.27 -15.41 -10.25
C PHE A 114 12.02 -14.57 -10.00
N TYR A 115 12.01 -13.31 -10.44
CA TYR A 115 10.83 -12.45 -10.39
C TYR A 115 9.61 -13.07 -11.09
N GLN A 116 9.79 -13.63 -12.29
CA GLN A 116 8.72 -14.33 -13.01
C GLN A 116 8.29 -15.63 -12.31
N GLN A 117 9.20 -16.34 -11.66
CA GLN A 117 8.86 -17.51 -10.85
C GLN A 117 8.03 -17.11 -9.62
N VAL A 118 8.43 -16.07 -8.90
CA VAL A 118 7.70 -15.51 -7.78
C VAL A 118 6.32 -15.01 -8.24
N ARG A 119 6.25 -14.26 -9.34
CA ARG A 119 4.97 -13.83 -9.92
C ARG A 119 4.07 -15.00 -10.25
N ARG A 120 4.59 -16.10 -10.83
CA ARG A 120 3.81 -17.32 -11.06
C ARG A 120 3.34 -17.99 -9.76
N MET A 121 4.18 -18.00 -8.74
CA MET A 121 3.81 -18.53 -7.41
C MET A 121 2.68 -17.72 -6.77
N LEU A 122 2.74 -16.39 -6.88
CA LEU A 122 1.69 -15.45 -6.48
C LEU A 122 0.56 -15.33 -7.53
N GLY A 123 0.72 -16.07 -8.63
CA GLY A 123 0.10 -15.99 -9.95
C GLY A 123 -0.16 -14.62 -10.58
N LEU A 124 0.49 -13.55 -10.14
CA LEU A 124 0.52 -12.30 -10.88
C LEU A 124 0.81 -12.54 -12.38
N PRO A 125 0.14 -11.83 -13.31
CA PRO A 125 0.30 -12.07 -14.75
C PRO A 125 1.78 -11.92 -15.12
N MET A 126 2.26 -12.75 -16.05
CA MET A 126 3.62 -12.63 -16.57
C MET A 126 3.81 -11.21 -17.10
N ILE A 127 4.79 -10.46 -16.58
CA ILE A 127 5.20 -9.23 -17.27
C ILE A 127 5.84 -9.71 -18.56
N GLY A 128 5.35 -9.20 -19.70
CA GLY A 128 6.01 -9.39 -20.99
C GLY A 128 7.44 -8.83 -20.94
N ASN A 129 8.19 -8.90 -22.04
CA ASN A 129 9.51 -8.25 -22.10
C ASN A 129 9.40 -6.81 -21.61
N VAL A 130 10.41 -6.31 -20.88
CA VAL A 130 10.50 -4.88 -20.56
C VAL A 130 10.53 -4.14 -21.89
N VAL A 131 9.38 -3.62 -22.31
CA VAL A 131 9.22 -2.90 -23.56
C VAL A 131 9.71 -1.49 -23.28
N GLU A 132 10.74 -1.05 -24.01
CA GLU A 132 11.11 0.37 -24.01
C GLU A 132 9.85 1.19 -24.31
N LEU A 133 9.57 2.18 -23.44
CA LEU A 133 8.43 3.08 -23.67
C LEU A 133 8.58 3.66 -25.07
N SER A 134 7.51 3.57 -25.86
CA SER A 134 7.55 4.09 -27.22
C SER A 134 7.94 5.57 -27.17
N PRO A 135 8.68 6.09 -28.17
CA PRO A 135 9.09 7.49 -28.20
C PRO A 135 7.92 8.45 -27.97
N GLU A 136 6.75 8.12 -28.50
CA GLU A 136 5.51 8.91 -28.40
C GLU A 136 4.96 8.94 -26.96
N LEU A 137 5.01 7.82 -26.23
CA LEU A 137 4.57 7.77 -24.83
C LEU A 137 5.54 8.52 -23.90
N ASN A 138 6.84 8.47 -24.22
CA ASN A 138 7.87 9.20 -23.48
C ASN A 138 7.75 10.72 -23.70
N GLU A 139 7.41 11.14 -24.92
CA GLU A 139 7.12 12.52 -25.28
C GLU A 139 5.83 13.04 -24.61
N LEU A 140 4.80 12.21 -24.51
CA LEU A 140 3.58 12.55 -23.78
C LEU A 140 3.86 12.78 -22.29
N LEU A 141 4.62 11.88 -21.65
CA LEU A 141 4.96 11.98 -20.23
C LEU A 141 5.83 13.20 -19.92
N SER A 142 6.76 13.55 -20.80
CA SER A 142 7.56 14.77 -20.67
C SER A 142 6.73 16.04 -20.86
N SER A 143 5.76 16.02 -21.78
CA SER A 143 4.80 17.12 -21.97
C SER A 143 3.91 17.33 -20.73
N VAL A 144 3.41 16.24 -20.13
CA VAL A 144 2.63 16.31 -18.87
C VAL A 144 3.48 16.93 -17.74
N ARG A 145 4.74 16.52 -17.60
CA ARG A 145 5.67 17.11 -16.61
C ARG A 145 5.89 18.61 -16.85
N ALA A 146 6.01 19.03 -18.11
CA ALA A 146 6.16 20.44 -18.46
C ALA A 146 4.91 21.26 -18.10
N VAL A 147 3.71 20.73 -18.35
CA VAL A 147 2.43 21.38 -18.00
C VAL A 147 2.25 21.51 -16.48
N LEU A 148 2.65 20.48 -15.72
CA LEU A 148 2.63 20.52 -14.26
C LEU A 148 3.60 21.57 -13.71
N ALA A 149 4.75 21.79 -14.37
CA ALA A 149 5.71 22.81 -14.00
C ALA A 149 5.22 24.25 -14.28
N THR A 150 4.30 24.45 -15.23
CA THR A 150 3.75 25.78 -15.58
C THR A 150 2.50 26.17 -14.77
N HIS A 151 1.93 25.24 -14.00
CA HIS A 151 0.77 25.49 -13.13
C HIS A 151 1.14 25.23 -11.66
N PRO A 152 2.02 26.06 -11.05
CA PRO A 152 2.33 25.93 -9.64
C PRO A 152 1.05 26.09 -8.81
N ALA A 153 0.89 25.21 -7.83
CA ALA A 153 -0.27 25.20 -6.94
C ALA A 153 -0.51 26.60 -6.34
N THR A 154 -1.69 27.18 -6.58
CA THR A 154 -2.11 28.46 -6.01
C THR A 154 -2.20 28.33 -4.48
N GLN A 155 -1.28 28.97 -3.75
CA GLN A 155 -1.15 28.91 -2.28
C GLN A 155 -2.26 29.61 -1.49
N THR A 156 -3.52 29.46 -1.88
CA THR A 156 -4.65 29.82 -1.02
C THR A 156 -5.32 28.54 -0.53
N PRO A 157 -5.06 28.13 0.72
CA PRO A 157 -5.86 27.10 1.35
C PRO A 157 -7.27 27.66 1.46
N VAL A 158 -8.21 27.06 0.73
CA VAL A 158 -9.64 27.26 0.99
C VAL A 158 -9.95 26.46 2.25
N LEU A 159 -9.66 27.05 3.41
CA LEU A 159 -10.35 26.70 4.63
C LEU A 159 -11.79 27.16 4.43
N ASN A 160 -12.65 26.24 3.98
CA ASN A 160 -14.07 26.45 4.16
C ASN A 160 -14.31 26.51 5.67
N GLU A 161 -14.63 27.69 6.18
CA GLU A 161 -15.35 27.81 7.44
C GLU A 161 -16.54 26.85 7.37
N GLU A 162 -16.67 25.98 8.36
CA GLU A 162 -17.84 25.11 8.47
C GLU A 162 -19.09 25.98 8.33
N PRO A 163 -20.04 25.65 7.44
CA PRO A 163 -21.28 26.38 7.40
C PRO A 163 -21.95 26.21 8.76
N VAL A 164 -22.06 27.32 9.49
CA VAL A 164 -22.85 27.42 10.71
C VAL A 164 -24.23 26.83 10.40
N PRO A 165 -24.71 25.83 11.16
CA PRO A 165 -26.03 25.28 10.90
C PRO A 165 -27.06 26.38 11.12
N GLU A 166 -27.88 26.65 10.10
CA GLU A 166 -29.06 27.50 10.24
C GLU A 166 -29.94 26.93 11.36
N PRO A 167 -30.37 27.74 12.34
CA PRO A 167 -31.29 27.27 13.35
C PRO A 167 -32.65 27.04 12.69
N ASN A 168 -33.13 25.79 12.72
CA ASN A 168 -34.52 25.48 12.46
C ASN A 168 -35.38 26.23 13.48
N ASP A 169 -36.23 27.12 12.99
CA ASP A 169 -37.43 27.58 13.67
C ASP A 169 -38.28 26.36 14.03
N GLU A 170 -38.36 26.03 15.32
CA GLU A 170 -39.59 25.57 15.98
C GLU A 170 -39.37 25.52 17.52
N GLY A 171 -39.75 26.63 18.16
CA GLY A 171 -40.36 26.74 19.49
C GLY A 171 -39.80 25.99 20.70
N MET A 172 -39.25 26.73 21.66
CA MET A 172 -39.85 26.83 23.01
C MET A 172 -39.25 28.01 23.78
N MET A 173 -40.14 28.87 24.29
CA MET A 173 -39.81 29.95 25.24
C MET A 173 -39.38 29.38 26.59
N ILE A 174 -38.34 29.94 27.20
CA ILE A 174 -38.30 30.24 28.64
C ILE A 174 -37.50 31.54 28.84
N ASP A 175 -38.12 32.46 29.59
CA ASP A 175 -37.69 33.84 29.88
C ASP A 175 -36.53 33.96 30.89
N GLU A 176 -35.90 35.15 30.83
CA GLU A 176 -35.24 35.94 31.91
C GLU A 176 -33.94 35.40 32.58
N ASP A 177 -32.79 36.05 32.35
CA ASP A 177 -32.29 37.17 33.19
C ASP A 177 -30.80 37.57 32.94
N MET A 178 -30.61 38.88 32.70
CA MET A 178 -29.59 39.81 33.23
C MET A 178 -28.05 39.51 33.28
N THR A 179 -27.35 40.23 32.39
CA THR A 179 -26.13 41.07 32.57
C THR A 179 -24.69 40.48 32.70
N PRO A 180 -23.66 41.19 32.14
CA PRO A 180 -22.29 40.71 31.94
C PRO A 180 -21.27 41.30 32.94
N MET A 181 -20.15 40.60 33.18
CA MET A 181 -18.95 41.16 33.84
C MET A 181 -17.65 40.50 33.32
N PRO A 182 -16.48 41.16 33.46
CA PRO A 182 -15.50 41.28 32.38
C PRO A 182 -14.12 40.66 32.70
N GLY A 183 -13.35 40.46 31.62
CA GLY A 183 -11.88 40.62 31.60
C GLY A 183 -11.01 39.52 32.21
N SER A 184 -10.33 38.76 31.36
CA SER A 184 -8.93 38.41 31.60
C SER A 184 -8.23 38.13 30.26
N GLU A 185 -7.22 38.94 29.99
CA GLU A 185 -6.37 38.96 28.80
C GLU A 185 -5.70 37.60 28.52
N LEU A 186 -5.65 37.27 27.23
CA LEU A 186 -4.91 36.15 26.67
C LEU A 186 -3.40 36.40 26.74
N THR A 187 -2.67 35.53 27.41
CA THR A 187 -1.25 35.27 27.10
C THR A 187 -1.12 33.88 26.48
N PRO A 188 -0.61 33.72 25.25
CA PRO A 188 -0.33 32.39 24.71
C PRO A 188 0.92 31.82 25.39
N GLY A 189 0.73 30.71 26.13
CA GLY A 189 1.83 29.87 26.60
C GLY A 189 2.51 29.11 25.45
N PRO A 190 3.70 28.53 25.69
CA PRO A 190 4.61 28.10 24.63
C PRO A 190 4.03 26.96 23.80
N VAL A 191 4.28 27.05 22.49
CA VAL A 191 4.01 26.03 21.46
C VAL A 191 4.41 24.65 21.98
N ALA A 192 3.42 23.80 22.23
CA ALA A 192 3.66 22.42 22.58
C ALA A 192 4.34 21.71 21.41
N ARG A 193 5.44 21.05 21.75
CA ARG A 193 6.41 20.36 20.90
C ARG A 193 5.78 19.48 19.82
N VAL A 194 6.45 19.52 18.66
CA VAL A 194 6.54 18.48 17.63
C VAL A 194 6.36 17.09 18.24
N THR A 195 5.18 16.50 18.03
CA THR A 195 4.98 15.07 18.23
C THR A 195 5.68 14.36 17.08
N GLN A 196 6.62 13.49 17.44
CA GLN A 196 7.32 12.58 16.54
C GLN A 196 6.34 11.93 15.56
N ARG A 197 6.72 11.98 14.27
CA ARG A 197 6.13 11.21 13.18
C ARG A 197 5.92 9.76 13.60
N ASP A 198 4.67 9.38 13.83
CA ASP A 198 4.27 7.99 13.67
C ASP A 198 4.32 7.66 12.18
N SER A 199 4.90 6.50 11.88
CA SER A 199 5.02 5.81 10.58
C SER A 199 4.01 6.25 9.52
N ARG A 200 4.49 6.55 8.31
CA ARG A 200 3.70 6.93 7.13
C ARG A 200 2.48 5.99 6.98
N ALA A 201 1.27 6.55 6.90
CA ALA A 201 0.02 5.79 6.81
C ALA A 201 -0.03 4.82 5.61
N THR A 202 0.74 5.08 4.56
CA THR A 202 0.91 4.19 3.40
C THR A 202 1.78 2.96 3.66
N ASP A 203 2.63 2.96 4.68
CA ASP A 203 3.35 1.77 5.12
C ASP A 203 2.41 0.75 5.80
N ARG A 204 1.16 1.14 6.08
CA ARG A 204 0.09 0.30 6.67
C ARG A 204 -0.94 -0.20 5.66
N LEU A 205 -0.82 0.15 4.37
CA LEU A 205 -1.59 -0.52 3.32
C LEU A 205 -0.95 -1.88 3.05
N CYS A 206 -1.11 -2.80 4.01
CA CYS A 206 -0.71 -4.19 3.84
C CYS A 206 -1.50 -4.76 2.66
N VAL A 207 -0.79 -5.23 1.64
CA VAL A 207 -1.31 -6.27 0.74
C VAL A 207 -1.77 -7.41 1.64
N LEU A 208 -3.09 -7.63 1.71
CA LEU A 208 -3.78 -8.67 2.50
C LEU A 208 -2.87 -9.45 3.47
N ASP A 209 -2.81 -9.02 4.73
CA ASP A 209 -2.26 -9.80 5.84
C ASP A 209 -3.28 -10.90 6.25
N ILE A 210 -3.77 -11.66 5.27
CA ILE A 210 -4.50 -12.91 5.52
C ILE A 210 -3.42 -13.95 5.75
N HIS A 211 -3.12 -14.22 7.02
CA HIS A 211 -2.23 -15.31 7.39
C HIS A 211 -2.74 -16.61 6.76
N PRO A 212 -1.97 -17.26 5.87
CA PRO A 212 -2.39 -18.51 5.25
C PRO A 212 -2.44 -19.59 6.33
N GLY A 213 -3.62 -19.83 6.87
CA GLY A 213 -3.93 -21.11 7.50
C GLY A 213 -3.81 -22.24 6.46
N PRO A 214 -3.77 -23.51 6.89
CA PRO A 214 -3.42 -24.68 6.06
C PRO A 214 -4.34 -24.97 4.85
N HIS A 215 -5.31 -24.11 4.57
CA HIS A 215 -6.31 -24.25 3.51
C HIS A 215 -6.52 -22.99 2.64
N LEU A 216 -5.64 -21.98 2.74
CA LEU A 216 -5.67 -20.79 1.88
C LEU A 216 -4.71 -20.96 0.70
N VAL A 217 -5.26 -20.98 -0.52
CA VAL A 217 -4.51 -20.89 -1.78
C VAL A 217 -5.02 -19.62 -2.48
N PHE A 218 -4.21 -18.57 -2.49
CA PHE A 218 -4.39 -17.46 -3.41
C PHE A 218 -4.00 -17.94 -4.80
N THR A 219 -4.93 -17.90 -5.75
CA THR A 219 -4.57 -17.87 -7.16
C THR A 219 -4.98 -16.50 -7.72
N PRO A 220 -4.20 -15.93 -8.65
CA PRO A 220 -4.52 -14.65 -9.32
C PRO A 220 -5.86 -14.62 -10.04
N GLU A 221 -6.42 -15.80 -10.32
CA GLU A 221 -7.69 -15.98 -11.00
C GLU A 221 -8.85 -16.09 -10.01
N CYS A 222 -8.61 -16.37 -8.72
CA CYS A 222 -9.66 -16.64 -7.75
C CYS A 222 -9.22 -16.37 -6.30
N VAL A 223 -10.01 -15.61 -5.55
CA VAL A 223 -9.83 -15.40 -4.11
C VAL A 223 -10.81 -16.26 -3.33
N LYS A 224 -10.31 -17.07 -2.40
CA LYS A 224 -11.12 -17.87 -1.48
C LYS A 224 -11.18 -17.20 -0.12
N ILE A 225 -12.38 -16.85 0.31
CA ILE A 225 -12.63 -16.14 1.56
C ILE A 225 -13.28 -17.11 2.55
N PRO A 226 -12.58 -17.48 3.64
CA PRO A 226 -13.21 -18.18 4.74
C PRO A 226 -14.11 -17.20 5.50
N VAL A 227 -15.42 -17.40 5.38
CA VAL A 227 -16.41 -16.59 6.08
C VAL A 227 -16.60 -17.15 7.47
N ASN A 228 -16.34 -16.32 8.48
CA ASN A 228 -16.62 -16.60 9.89
C ASN A 228 -17.25 -15.35 10.51
N GLY A 229 -18.58 -15.32 10.59
CA GLY A 229 -19.33 -14.12 10.95
C GLY A 229 -19.99 -13.50 9.73
N SER A 230 -19.55 -12.32 9.32
CA SER A 230 -20.14 -11.57 8.21
C SER A 230 -19.06 -11.07 7.23
N TRP A 231 -19.33 -11.25 5.95
CA TRP A 231 -18.55 -10.71 4.84
C TRP A 231 -19.49 -10.05 3.84
N PHE A 232 -19.18 -8.83 3.43
CA PHE A 232 -19.83 -8.20 2.30
C PHE A 232 -19.10 -8.59 1.03
N VAL A 233 -19.81 -8.97 -0.03
CA VAL A 233 -19.24 -9.40 -1.31
C VAL A 233 -20.12 -8.94 -2.49
N ARG A 234 -19.50 -8.76 -3.65
CA ARG A 234 -20.17 -8.48 -4.92
C ARG A 234 -20.67 -9.77 -5.57
N GLU A 235 -21.98 -9.88 -5.76
CA GLU A 235 -22.61 -11.15 -6.13
C GLU A 235 -22.19 -11.71 -7.50
N LYS A 236 -21.94 -10.85 -8.52
CA LYS A 236 -21.54 -11.33 -9.86
C LYS A 236 -20.12 -11.87 -9.90
N LEU A 237 -19.31 -11.54 -8.89
CA LEU A 237 -17.94 -12.04 -8.77
C LEU A 237 -17.88 -13.38 -8.06
N VAL A 238 -18.99 -13.86 -7.49
CA VAL A 238 -19.04 -15.14 -6.78
C VAL A 238 -18.99 -16.28 -7.78
N LEU A 239 -17.89 -17.06 -7.73
CA LEU A 239 -17.73 -18.28 -8.52
C LEU A 239 -18.50 -19.44 -7.91
N CYS A 240 -18.32 -19.65 -6.61
CA CYS A 240 -19.02 -20.68 -5.83
C CYS A 240 -18.91 -20.38 -4.34
N TRP A 241 -19.82 -20.96 -3.55
CA TRP A 241 -19.71 -20.97 -2.10
C TRP A 241 -20.12 -22.35 -1.55
N HIS A 242 -19.64 -22.69 -0.36
CA HIS A 242 -20.04 -23.92 0.31
C HIS A 242 -20.23 -23.73 1.81
N MET A 243 -21.12 -24.55 2.38
CA MET A 243 -21.46 -24.70 3.82
C MET A 243 -22.06 -23.47 4.50
N GLY A 244 -23.25 -23.60 5.09
CA GLY A 244 -23.69 -22.78 6.24
C GLY A 244 -23.74 -21.25 6.05
N LEU A 245 -23.70 -20.75 4.81
CA LEU A 245 -23.79 -19.31 4.51
C LEU A 245 -25.22 -18.90 4.16
N SER A 246 -25.70 -17.88 4.85
CA SER A 246 -26.89 -17.10 4.49
C SER A 246 -26.43 -15.89 3.69
N ILE A 247 -27.08 -15.62 2.55
CA ILE A 247 -26.77 -14.46 1.71
C ILE A 247 -27.97 -13.52 1.76
N VAL A 248 -27.75 -12.30 2.25
CA VAL A 248 -28.79 -11.26 2.34
C VAL A 248 -28.37 -10.01 1.56
N PRO A 249 -29.29 -9.27 0.93
CA PRO A 249 -28.94 -8.03 0.25
C PRO A 249 -28.36 -7.00 1.22
N ALA A 250 -27.29 -6.31 0.82
CA ALA A 250 -26.77 -5.18 1.57
C ALA A 250 -27.41 -3.87 1.09
N GLN A 251 -27.74 -3.00 2.04
CA GLN A 251 -28.27 -1.66 1.78
C GLN A 251 -27.21 -0.61 2.07
N GLU A 252 -27.37 0.56 1.46
CA GLU A 252 -26.52 1.71 1.77
C GLU A 252 -26.60 2.09 3.25
N ARG A 253 -25.56 2.76 3.74
CA ARG A 253 -25.48 3.22 5.12
C ARG A 253 -25.12 4.68 5.20
N PHE A 254 -25.85 5.43 6.03
CA PHE A 254 -25.52 6.81 6.39
C PHE A 254 -25.61 6.97 7.90
N ARG A 255 -24.56 7.54 8.51
CA ARG A 255 -24.50 7.77 9.97
C ARG A 255 -24.80 6.50 10.77
N GLY A 256 -24.27 5.37 10.31
CA GLY A 256 -24.50 4.04 10.87
C GLY A 256 -25.89 3.41 10.65
N GLN A 257 -26.85 4.12 10.03
CA GLN A 257 -28.19 3.60 9.75
C GLN A 257 -28.29 3.06 8.32
N ALA A 258 -29.03 1.97 8.14
CA ALA A 258 -29.34 1.43 6.81
C ALA A 258 -30.33 2.36 6.08
N GLY A 259 -30.03 2.68 4.81
CA GLY A 259 -30.92 3.37 3.89
C GLY A 259 -31.67 2.39 2.98
N ASP A 260 -32.40 2.93 2.00
CA ASP A 260 -33.27 2.14 1.13
C ASP A 260 -32.60 1.71 -0.18
N ARG A 261 -31.51 2.38 -0.61
CA ARG A 261 -30.83 2.07 -1.86
C ARG A 261 -29.98 0.80 -1.73
N LYS A 262 -30.10 -0.07 -2.72
CA LYS A 262 -29.13 -1.15 -2.95
C LYS A 262 -27.82 -0.61 -3.49
N ILE A 263 -26.72 -1.19 -3.03
CA ILE A 263 -25.38 -0.87 -3.53
C ILE A 263 -25.13 -1.72 -4.76
N THR A 264 -25.40 -1.19 -5.95
CA THR A 264 -25.36 -1.95 -7.21
C THR A 264 -24.20 -1.50 -8.10
N SER A 265 -23.71 -2.42 -8.92
CA SER A 265 -22.73 -2.16 -9.98
C SER A 265 -23.14 -2.95 -11.22
N GLU A 266 -23.14 -2.29 -12.37
CA GLU A 266 -23.42 -2.98 -13.64
C GLU A 266 -22.40 -4.10 -13.89
N VAL A 267 -21.14 -3.87 -13.53
CA VAL A 267 -20.02 -4.77 -13.76
C VAL A 267 -19.92 -5.84 -12.68
N THR A 268 -19.92 -5.45 -11.40
CA THR A 268 -19.63 -6.37 -10.28
C THR A 268 -20.88 -6.89 -9.56
N GLY A 269 -22.07 -6.37 -9.86
CA GLY A 269 -23.35 -6.81 -9.29
C GLY A 269 -23.72 -6.14 -7.98
N ASP A 270 -24.81 -6.59 -7.37
CA ASP A 270 -25.26 -6.09 -6.07
C ASP A 270 -24.29 -6.50 -4.95
N LEU A 271 -24.12 -5.62 -3.96
CA LEU A 271 -23.43 -5.96 -2.73
C LEU A 271 -24.37 -6.81 -1.87
N VAL A 272 -23.89 -7.96 -1.41
CA VAL A 272 -24.60 -8.88 -0.53
C VAL A 272 -23.77 -9.17 0.70
N GLU A 273 -24.42 -9.47 1.81
CA GLU A 273 -23.80 -9.90 3.06
C GLU A 273 -23.90 -11.42 3.18
N CYS A 274 -22.75 -12.09 3.17
CA CYS A 274 -22.60 -13.51 3.48
C CYS A 274 -22.40 -13.69 4.98
N GLN A 275 -23.38 -14.30 5.64
CA GLN A 275 -23.40 -14.54 7.08
C GLN A 275 -23.24 -16.03 7.41
N GLY A 276 -22.50 -16.35 8.47
CA GLY A 276 -22.37 -17.71 8.99
C GLY A 276 -20.94 -18.24 8.93
N ARG A 277 -20.81 -19.55 8.66
CA ARG A 277 -19.51 -20.22 8.59
C ARG A 277 -19.41 -21.07 7.33
N GLY A 278 -18.49 -20.69 6.45
CA GLY A 278 -18.32 -21.34 5.15
C GLY A 278 -17.16 -20.73 4.37
N VAL A 279 -17.14 -20.98 3.06
CA VAL A 279 -16.15 -20.38 2.15
C VAL A 279 -16.88 -19.84 0.93
N VAL A 280 -16.54 -18.62 0.54
CA VAL A 280 -16.95 -18.02 -0.73
C VAL A 280 -15.72 -17.83 -1.62
N SER A 281 -15.83 -18.21 -2.89
CA SER A 281 -14.78 -18.04 -3.89
C SER A 281 -15.19 -16.97 -4.88
N LEU A 282 -14.32 -15.98 -5.10
CA LEU A 282 -14.56 -14.84 -5.98
C LEU A 282 -13.60 -14.87 -7.17
N VAL A 283 -14.05 -14.46 -8.35
CA VAL A 283 -13.24 -14.32 -9.56
C VAL A 283 -13.36 -12.89 -10.11
N PRO A 284 -12.26 -12.26 -10.56
CA PRO A 284 -12.34 -10.93 -11.14
C PRO A 284 -13.04 -10.96 -12.50
N THR A 285 -13.62 -9.82 -12.89
CA THR A 285 -14.10 -9.66 -14.27
C THR A 285 -12.95 -9.67 -15.27
N GLU A 286 -13.24 -9.90 -16.54
CA GLU A 286 -12.22 -9.92 -17.60
C GLU A 286 -11.29 -8.69 -17.54
N LYS A 287 -9.98 -8.95 -17.71
CA LYS A 287 -8.90 -7.94 -17.69
C LYS A 287 -8.79 -7.15 -16.38
N CYS A 288 -9.40 -7.63 -15.30
CA CYS A 288 -9.24 -7.04 -13.98
C CYS A 288 -8.48 -7.99 -13.04
N MET A 289 -7.95 -7.42 -11.97
CA MET A 289 -7.31 -8.14 -10.87
C MET A 289 -7.91 -7.67 -9.55
N PHE A 290 -7.88 -8.55 -8.55
CA PHE A 290 -8.18 -8.16 -7.18
C PHE A 290 -6.96 -7.62 -6.47
N MET A 291 -7.18 -6.63 -5.62
CA MET A 291 -6.21 -6.10 -4.68
C MET A 291 -6.91 -5.93 -3.35
N GLY A 292 -6.27 -6.34 -2.26
CA GLY A 292 -6.86 -6.19 -0.93
C GLY A 292 -5.94 -5.49 0.05
N PHE A 293 -6.56 -4.81 0.99
CA PHE A 293 -5.95 -4.00 2.02
C PHE A 293 -6.45 -4.50 3.37
N ASN A 294 -5.56 -4.47 4.37
CA ASN A 294 -5.99 -4.49 5.75
C ASN A 294 -5.98 -3.07 6.30
N LEU A 295 -7.09 -2.69 6.92
CA LEU A 295 -7.21 -1.45 7.65
C LEU A 295 -6.95 -1.70 9.13
N GLU A 296 -6.32 -0.71 9.76
CA GLU A 296 -6.17 -0.63 11.20
C GLU A 296 -6.91 0.61 11.71
N ASP A 297 -6.30 1.79 11.56
CA ASP A 297 -6.80 3.03 12.16
C ASP A 297 -7.04 4.16 11.13
N SER A 298 -6.36 4.12 9.97
CA SER A 298 -6.53 5.14 8.93
C SER A 298 -7.83 4.91 8.15
N PRO A 299 -8.65 5.95 7.91
CA PRO A 299 -9.83 5.83 7.08
C PRO A 299 -9.44 5.56 5.62
N LEU A 300 -10.27 4.78 4.93
CA LEU A 300 -10.14 4.53 3.50
C LEU A 300 -11.43 4.89 2.78
N TYR A 301 -11.32 5.59 1.66
CA TYR A 301 -12.43 5.99 0.82
C TYR A 301 -12.24 5.38 -0.56
N ILE A 302 -13.11 4.48 -0.99
CA ILE A 302 -13.01 3.79 -2.28
C ILE A 302 -14.27 4.06 -3.09
N MET A 303 -14.14 4.20 -4.41
CA MET A 303 -15.27 4.20 -5.33
C MET A 303 -16.14 2.95 -5.16
N GLU A 304 -17.44 3.15 -5.01
CA GLU A 304 -18.42 2.08 -4.76
C GLU A 304 -18.29 0.94 -5.78
N GLU A 305 -18.10 1.29 -7.06
CA GLU A 305 -17.94 0.31 -8.15
C GLU A 305 -16.69 -0.58 -8.05
N ARG A 306 -15.64 -0.11 -7.35
CA ARG A 306 -14.36 -0.82 -7.21
C ARG A 306 -14.37 -1.79 -6.04
N VAL A 307 -15.25 -1.61 -5.06
CA VAL A 307 -15.34 -2.48 -3.88
C VAL A 307 -15.88 -3.86 -4.27
N VAL A 308 -15.11 -4.90 -3.95
CA VAL A 308 -15.41 -6.32 -4.24
C VAL A 308 -15.91 -7.02 -2.99
N ALA A 309 -15.17 -6.94 -1.89
CA ALA A 309 -15.51 -7.62 -0.66
C ALA A 309 -14.89 -6.93 0.54
N PHE A 310 -15.51 -7.04 1.72
CA PHE A 310 -14.91 -6.55 2.96
C PHE A 310 -15.51 -7.19 4.20
N ALA A 311 -14.74 -7.21 5.29
CA ALA A 311 -15.15 -7.76 6.58
C ALA A 311 -14.28 -7.24 7.73
N GLY A 312 -14.62 -7.66 8.94
CA GLY A 312 -13.97 -7.26 10.19
C GLY A 312 -14.80 -6.26 10.97
N ASP A 313 -14.17 -5.56 11.91
CA ASP A 313 -14.79 -4.54 12.75
C ASP A 313 -14.89 -3.18 12.03
N LEU A 314 -15.06 -3.23 10.70
CA LEU A 314 -15.14 -2.06 9.84
C LEU A 314 -16.49 -1.35 10.01
N LYS A 315 -16.43 -0.09 10.45
CA LYS A 315 -17.51 0.86 10.25
C LYS A 315 -17.43 1.38 8.83
N TRP A 316 -18.54 1.32 8.11
CA TRP A 316 -18.58 1.78 6.73
C TRP A 316 -19.84 2.57 6.42
N GLU A 317 -19.67 3.58 5.55
CA GLU A 317 -20.73 4.50 5.16
C GLU A 317 -20.63 4.86 3.68
N ASN A 318 -21.77 5.01 3.01
CA ASN A 318 -21.83 5.52 1.66
C ASN A 318 -21.70 7.05 1.66
N GLY A 319 -20.98 7.55 0.67
CA GLY A 319 -20.80 8.97 0.44
C GLY A 319 -20.71 9.28 -1.04
N TRP A 320 -20.53 10.56 -1.36
CA TRP A 320 -20.35 11.00 -2.74
C TRP A 320 -19.30 12.07 -2.83
N LEU A 321 -18.44 11.95 -3.84
CA LEU A 321 -17.71 13.09 -4.35
C LEU A 321 -18.64 13.83 -5.32
N ARG A 322 -18.98 15.08 -4.99
CA ARG A 322 -19.96 15.88 -5.73
C ARG A 322 -19.28 16.91 -6.61
N GLY A 323 -19.55 16.85 -7.90
CA GLY A 323 -19.29 17.94 -8.85
C GLY A 323 -20.59 18.63 -9.23
N GLU A 324 -20.52 19.63 -10.11
CA GLU A 324 -21.69 20.40 -10.55
C GLU A 324 -22.75 19.53 -11.26
N SER A 325 -22.30 18.60 -12.10
CA SER A 325 -23.16 17.75 -12.94
C SER A 325 -22.95 16.25 -12.74
N HIS A 326 -21.94 15.86 -11.96
CA HIS A 326 -21.54 14.46 -11.76
C HIS A 326 -21.43 14.14 -10.27
N LYS A 327 -21.76 12.90 -9.90
CA LYS A 327 -21.59 12.37 -8.55
C LYS A 327 -20.89 11.04 -8.64
N VAL A 328 -19.79 10.90 -7.92
CA VAL A 328 -19.08 9.62 -7.81
C VAL A 328 -19.43 9.00 -6.47
N PRO A 329 -20.12 7.84 -6.45
CA PRO A 329 -20.44 7.13 -5.22
C PRO A 329 -19.17 6.53 -4.60
N LEU A 330 -19.03 6.70 -3.30
CA LEU A 330 -17.90 6.24 -2.50
C LEU A 330 -18.41 5.39 -1.33
N ILE A 331 -17.58 4.46 -0.87
CA ILE A 331 -17.72 3.81 0.42
C ILE A 331 -16.51 4.20 1.27
N SER A 332 -16.80 4.74 2.45
CA SER A 332 -15.79 4.99 3.48
C SER A 332 -15.71 3.79 4.42
N PHE A 333 -14.49 3.44 4.82
CA PHE A 333 -14.19 2.38 5.77
C PHE A 333 -13.33 2.93 6.90
N ARG A 334 -13.65 2.55 8.15
CA ARG A 334 -12.92 2.92 9.36
C ARG A 334 -12.86 1.75 10.34
N GLY A 335 -11.73 1.59 11.00
CA GLY A 335 -11.50 0.53 11.98
C GLY A 335 -10.74 -0.65 11.37
N ARG A 336 -10.73 -1.77 12.09
CA ARG A 336 -9.89 -2.92 11.74
C ARG A 336 -10.62 -3.93 10.88
N GLY A 337 -10.05 -4.26 9.73
CA GLY A 337 -10.60 -5.31 8.88
C GLY A 337 -9.97 -5.37 7.51
N SER A 338 -10.58 -6.12 6.61
CA SER A 338 -10.07 -6.34 5.25
C SER A 338 -11.02 -5.75 4.23
N VAL A 339 -10.48 -5.09 3.20
CA VAL A 339 -11.22 -4.57 2.04
C VAL A 339 -10.52 -5.08 0.78
N ILE A 340 -11.28 -5.64 -0.14
CA ILE A 340 -10.85 -6.12 -1.45
C ILE A 340 -11.51 -5.24 -2.51
N ILE A 341 -10.71 -4.79 -3.46
CA ILE A 341 -11.12 -3.98 -4.60
C ILE A 341 -10.74 -4.69 -5.92
N GLN A 342 -11.41 -4.30 -6.99
CA GLN A 342 -11.11 -4.75 -8.36
C GLN A 342 -10.51 -3.60 -9.17
N LEU A 343 -9.42 -3.89 -9.87
CA LEU A 343 -8.68 -2.93 -10.69
C LEU A 343 -8.47 -3.45 -12.12
N PRO A 344 -8.64 -2.63 -13.15
CA PRO A 344 -8.35 -3.00 -14.53
C PRO A 344 -6.85 -2.93 -14.88
N GLY A 345 -6.03 -2.45 -13.94
CA GLY A 345 -4.61 -2.18 -14.15
C GLY A 345 -3.87 -1.94 -12.85
N ARG A 346 -2.71 -1.29 -12.93
CA ARG A 346 -1.86 -1.02 -11.76
C ARG A 346 -2.48 0.06 -10.89
N LEU A 347 -2.34 -0.09 -9.58
CA LEU A 347 -2.65 0.95 -8.61
C LEU A 347 -1.39 1.78 -8.33
N TYR A 348 -1.54 3.10 -8.34
CA TYR A 348 -0.56 4.07 -7.89
C TYR A 348 -1.07 4.71 -6.62
N SER A 349 -0.28 4.66 -5.56
CA SER A 349 -0.52 5.47 -4.35
C SER A 349 0.34 6.72 -4.45
N VAL A 350 -0.31 7.88 -4.53
CA VAL A 350 0.34 9.17 -4.65
C VAL A 350 0.18 9.90 -3.31
N PRO A 351 1.24 10.00 -2.50
CA PRO A 351 1.17 10.68 -1.21
C PRO A 351 0.85 12.16 -1.41
N LEU A 352 -0.05 12.69 -0.58
CA LEU A 352 -0.40 14.10 -0.61
C LEU A 352 0.65 14.94 0.13
N PRO A 353 1.06 16.08 -0.43
CA PRO A 353 1.96 17.02 0.22
C PRO A 353 1.29 17.70 1.44
N GLU A 354 2.07 17.95 2.50
CA GLU A 354 1.55 18.42 3.81
C GLU A 354 0.90 19.83 3.78
N GLU A 355 1.25 20.68 2.79
CA GLU A 355 0.78 22.08 2.70
C GLU A 355 0.30 22.49 1.29
N GLU A 356 0.24 21.54 0.36
CA GLU A 356 -0.18 21.79 -1.01
C GLU A 356 -1.40 20.94 -1.37
N TYR A 357 -2.02 21.25 -2.50
CA TYR A 357 -3.04 20.40 -3.08
C TYR A 357 -2.51 19.71 -4.34
N LEU A 358 -3.04 18.52 -4.60
CA LEU A 358 -2.78 17.76 -5.80
C LEU A 358 -3.99 17.86 -6.74
N ILE A 359 -3.75 18.09 -8.03
CA ILE A 359 -4.78 17.95 -9.06
C ILE A 359 -4.64 16.56 -9.69
N ALA A 360 -5.72 15.79 -9.70
CA ALA A 360 -5.77 14.46 -10.29
C ALA A 360 -6.95 14.30 -11.25
N SER A 361 -6.78 13.43 -12.24
CA SER A 361 -7.87 13.03 -13.14
C SER A 361 -8.89 12.19 -12.38
N ILE A 362 -10.18 12.54 -12.50
CA ILE A 362 -11.27 11.76 -11.89
C ILE A 362 -11.42 10.38 -12.55
N ASP A 363 -11.16 10.27 -13.84
CA ASP A 363 -11.27 9.01 -14.60
C ASP A 363 -10.23 7.98 -14.15
N ARG A 364 -9.17 8.46 -13.51
CA ARG A 364 -8.09 7.65 -12.94
C ARG A 364 -8.28 7.38 -11.46
N LEU A 365 -9.26 8.01 -10.80
CA LEU A 365 -9.45 7.88 -9.36
C LEU A 365 -9.96 6.47 -9.01
N ILE A 366 -9.39 5.88 -7.96
CA ILE A 366 -9.91 4.68 -7.29
C ILE A 366 -10.44 5.03 -5.90
N GLY A 367 -9.75 5.95 -5.22
CA GLY A 367 -10.05 6.31 -3.84
C GLY A 367 -8.90 7.09 -3.18
N TRP A 368 -8.89 7.13 -1.86
CA TRP A 368 -7.80 7.70 -1.07
C TRP A 368 -7.78 7.09 0.34
N ASP A 369 -6.61 7.07 0.96
CA ASP A 369 -6.46 6.78 2.39
C ASP A 369 -6.22 8.08 3.18
N GLY A 370 -6.53 8.06 4.47
CA GLY A 370 -6.30 9.18 5.37
C GLY A 370 -7.37 10.27 5.33
N TYR A 371 -7.07 11.39 5.98
CA TYR A 371 -7.99 12.51 6.15
C TYR A 371 -7.81 13.49 4.99
N VAL A 372 -8.45 13.14 3.88
CA VAL A 372 -8.34 13.84 2.62
C VAL A 372 -9.64 14.54 2.27
N VAL A 373 -9.52 15.79 1.85
CA VAL A 373 -10.58 16.58 1.24
C VAL A 373 -10.38 16.59 -0.26
N ALA A 374 -11.34 16.04 -0.99
CA ALA A 374 -11.38 16.07 -2.44
C ALA A 374 -12.56 16.92 -2.91
N GLN A 375 -12.30 17.81 -3.86
CA GLN A 375 -13.31 18.67 -4.48
C GLN A 375 -13.12 18.68 -6.00
N TYR A 376 -14.20 18.84 -6.75
CA TYR A 376 -14.08 19.06 -8.19
C TYR A 376 -13.48 20.44 -8.44
N SER A 377 -12.45 20.48 -9.28
CA SER A 377 -11.87 21.74 -9.76
C SER A 377 -12.42 22.08 -11.15
N HIS A 378 -12.51 21.07 -12.03
CA HIS A 378 -13.06 21.15 -13.40
C HIS A 378 -13.77 19.80 -13.71
N SER A 379 -14.55 19.69 -14.80
CA SER A 379 -15.38 18.51 -15.07
C SER A 379 -14.66 17.15 -15.02
N SER A 380 -13.36 17.12 -15.33
CA SER A 380 -12.54 15.89 -15.39
C SER A 380 -11.42 15.82 -14.34
N PHE A 381 -11.32 16.82 -13.44
CA PHE A 381 -10.23 16.91 -12.47
C PHE A 381 -10.72 17.23 -11.07
N ILE A 382 -10.07 16.60 -10.09
CA ILE A 382 -10.28 16.84 -8.67
C ILE A 382 -9.07 17.51 -8.08
N GLN A 383 -9.31 18.47 -7.20
CA GLN A 383 -8.34 19.04 -6.29
C GLN A 383 -8.42 18.31 -4.96
N VAL A 384 -7.27 17.86 -4.47
CA VAL A 384 -7.17 16.99 -3.32
C VAL A 384 -6.13 17.54 -2.35
N ALA A 385 -6.49 17.69 -1.08
CA ALA A 385 -5.60 18.15 -0.03
C ALA A 385 -5.86 17.41 1.28
N GLY A 386 -4.88 17.37 2.17
CA GLY A 386 -5.00 16.74 3.49
C GLY A 386 -3.88 15.75 3.78
N SER A 387 -4.10 14.89 4.77
CA SER A 387 -3.09 13.94 5.26
C SER A 387 -3.43 12.52 4.82
N GLY A 388 -2.71 12.00 3.82
CA GLY A 388 -2.94 10.67 3.27
C GLY A 388 -2.38 10.51 1.87
N SER A 389 -2.90 9.55 1.11
CA SER A 389 -2.51 9.32 -0.28
C SER A 389 -3.71 9.13 -1.19
N LEU A 390 -3.57 9.61 -2.41
CA LEU A 390 -4.55 9.41 -3.47
C LEU A 390 -4.27 8.11 -4.20
N LEU A 391 -5.29 7.29 -4.39
CA LEU A 391 -5.21 6.00 -5.07
C LEU A 391 -5.70 6.16 -6.51
N LEU A 392 -4.81 5.95 -7.47
CA LEU A 392 -5.06 6.15 -8.90
C LEU A 392 -4.76 4.89 -9.71
N GLN A 393 -5.48 4.68 -10.82
CA GLN A 393 -5.19 3.62 -11.78
C GLN A 393 -4.27 4.08 -12.93
N SER A 394 -3.60 3.11 -13.56
CA SER A 394 -2.66 3.29 -14.69
C SER A 394 -3.22 3.90 -15.95
#